data_AF-A0A1F6W7S1-F1
#
_entry.id   AF-A0A1F6W7S1-F1
#
_cell.length_a   1.000
_cell.length_b   1.000
_cell.length_c   1.000
_cell.angle_alpha   90.00
_cell.angle_beta   90.00
_cell.angle_gamma   90.00
#
_symmetry.space_group_name_H-M   'P 1'
#
loop_
_entity.id
_entity.type
_entity.pdbx_description
1 polymer ?
#
loop_
_entity_poly.entity_id
_entity_poly.type
_entity_poly.pdbx_seq_one_letter_code
_entity_poly.pdbx_strand_id
1 'polypeptide(L)' 'MHELVERLEKEEGIKIESLEVWHNKENEKRLLELDKNFCGGVPFFYNLKTNKWICGEDTYENLKKWALGK' A
#
# COMPACT_ATOMS: atom_id res chain seq x y z
N MET A 1 -6.47 3.43 -7.98
CA MET A 1 -5.53 3.66 -6.85
C MET A 1 -4.24 4.41 -7.20
N HIS A 2 -3.57 4.14 -8.33
CA HIS A 2 -2.27 4.75 -8.66
C HIS A 2 -2.29 6.30 -8.62
N GLU A 3 -3.28 6.94 -9.27
CA GLU A 3 -3.42 8.40 -9.27
C GLU A 3 -3.59 9.00 -7.86
N LEU A 4 -4.25 8.28 -6.94
CA LEU A 4 -4.43 8.70 -5.55
C LEU A 4 -3.10 8.65 -4.78
N VAL A 5 -2.26 7.67 -5.08
CA VAL A 5 -0.91 7.54 -4.50
C VAL A 5 -0.03 8.68 -4.98
N GLU A 6 0.02 8.96 -6.28
CA GLU A 6 0.82 10.07 -6.83
C GLU A 6 0.39 11.42 -6.26
N ARG A 7 -0.93 11.64 -6.16
CA ARG A 7 -1.49 12.84 -5.53
C ARG A 7 -1.03 12.98 -4.08
N LEU A 8 -1.10 11.89 -3.31
CA LEU A 8 -0.71 11.86 -1.91
C LEU A 8 0.79 12.15 -1.72
N GLU A 9 1.65 11.53 -2.53
CA GLU A 9 3.09 11.76 -2.49
C GLU A 9 3.42 13.23 -2.75
N LYS A 10 2.75 13.84 -3.73
CA LYS A 10 2.92 15.25 -4.07
C LYS A 10 2.40 16.20 -2.98
N GLU A 11 1.23 15.93 -2.41
CA GLU A 11 0.61 16.81 -1.39
C GLU A 11 1.33 16.73 -0.04
N GLU A 12 1.71 15.54 0.40
CA GLU A 12 2.29 15.32 1.74
C GLU A 12 3.82 15.23 1.75
N GLY A 13 4.46 15.25 0.57
CA GLY A 13 5.91 15.12 0.45
C GLY A 13 6.45 13.77 0.94
N ILE A 14 5.61 12.74 0.96
CA ILE A 14 5.97 11.38 1.34
C ILE A 14 6.25 10.55 0.10
N LYS A 15 6.99 9.45 0.27
CA LYS A 15 7.22 8.47 -0.80
C LYS A 15 6.65 7.12 -0.41
N ILE A 16 5.84 6.55 -1.29
CA ILE A 16 5.23 5.23 -1.16
C ILE A 16 5.95 4.29 -2.12
N GLU A 17 6.65 3.31 -1.58
CA GLU A 17 7.28 2.26 -2.37
C GLU A 17 6.20 1.39 -3.02
N SER A 18 6.12 1.44 -4.35
CA SER A 18 5.23 0.60 -5.15
C SER A 18 6.01 -0.58 -5.74
N LEU A 19 5.55 -1.80 -5.48
CA LEU A 19 6.20 -3.04 -5.91
C LEU A 19 5.27 -3.80 -6.86
N GLU A 20 5.74 -4.06 -8.08
CA GLU A 20 5.07 -4.93 -9.04
C GLU A 20 5.29 -6.40 -8.61
N VAL A 21 4.22 -7.20 -8.55
CA VAL A 21 4.26 -8.56 -7.97
C VAL A 21 4.01 -9.68 -8.98
N TRP A 22 3.38 -9.43 -10.13
CA TRP A 22 3.00 -10.49 -11.07
C TRP A 22 4.19 -11.09 -11.82
N HIS A 23 5.20 -10.26 -12.13
CA HIS A 23 6.40 -10.72 -12.84
C HIS A 23 7.67 -10.69 -11.97
N ASN A 24 7.52 -10.46 -10.66
CA ASN A 24 8.63 -10.41 -9.72
C ASN A 24 8.37 -11.31 -8.50
N LYS A 25 9.04 -12.46 -8.47
CA LYS A 25 8.93 -13.46 -7.40
C LYS A 25 9.36 -12.97 -6.02
N GLU A 26 10.31 -12.05 -5.95
CA GLU A 26 10.77 -11.48 -4.68
C GLU A 26 9.71 -10.57 -4.07
N ASN A 27 9.09 -9.74 -4.91
CA ASN A 27 7.99 -8.88 -4.50
C ASN A 27 6.73 -9.69 -4.16
N GLU A 28 6.41 -10.74 -4.94
CA GLU A 28 5.33 -11.67 -4.63
C GLU A 28 5.54 -12.33 -3.26
N LYS A 29 6.76 -12.80 -2.98
CA LYS A 29 7.10 -13.37 -1.67
C LYS A 29 6.90 -12.34 -0.55
N ARG A 30 7.37 -11.10 -0.73
CA ARG A 30 7.17 -10.00 0.24
C ARG A 30 5.70 -9.68 0.46
N LEU A 31 4.87 -9.71 -0.58
CA LEU A 31 3.42 -9.58 -0.47
C LEU A 31 2.83 -10.69 0.41
N LEU A 32 3.15 -11.96 0.11
CA LEU A 32 2.62 -13.11 0.86
C LEU A 32 3.05 -13.10 2.34
N GLU A 33 4.28 -12.67 2.64
CA GLU A 33 4.79 -12.54 4.01
C GLU A 33 4.07 -11.45 4.81
N LEU A 34 3.63 -10.37 4.17
CA LEU A 34 2.94 -9.25 4.82
C LEU A 34 1.43 -9.46 4.89
N ASP A 35 0.82 -9.95 3.82
CA ASP A 35 -0.63 -10.08 3.68
C ASP A 35 -1.19 -11.16 4.63
N LYS A 36 -0.53 -12.30 4.84
CA LYS A 36 -0.94 -13.32 5.85
C LYS A 36 -2.45 -13.60 5.93
N ASN A 37 -3.16 -13.63 4.79
CA ASN A 37 -4.62 -13.74 4.67
C ASN A 37 -5.46 -12.52 5.11
N PHE A 38 -4.90 -11.31 5.10
CA PHE A 38 -5.63 -10.07 5.35
C PHE A 38 -6.52 -9.71 4.15
N CYS A 39 -5.96 -9.73 2.94
CA CYS A 39 -6.62 -9.27 1.72
C CYS A 39 -6.59 -10.32 0.60
N GLY A 40 -5.48 -11.04 0.41
CA GLY A 40 -5.31 -12.08 -0.61
C GLY A 40 -5.09 -11.57 -2.03
N GLY A 41 -4.86 -10.27 -2.23
CA GLY A 41 -4.73 -9.68 -3.58
C GLY A 41 -4.26 -8.24 -3.60
N VAL A 42 -4.03 -7.73 -4.81
CA VAL A 42 -3.60 -6.35 -5.08
C VAL A 42 -4.76 -5.49 -5.61
N PRO A 43 -4.77 -4.16 -5.37
CA PRO A 43 -3.76 -3.39 -4.64
C PRO A 43 -3.78 -3.65 -3.13
N PHE A 44 -2.58 -3.75 -2.54
CA PHE A 44 -2.37 -3.96 -1.11
C PHE A 44 -1.39 -2.92 -0.59
N PHE A 45 -1.80 -2.17 0.43
CA PHE A 45 -0.96 -1.16 1.06
C PHE A 45 -0.63 -1.59 2.48
N TYR A 46 0.63 -1.57 2.87
CA TYR A 46 1.08 -1.95 4.21
C TYR A 46 2.03 -0.91 4.80
N ASN A 47 1.70 -0.34 5.96
CA ASN A 47 2.54 0.63 6.64
C ASN A 47 3.40 -0.07 7.68
N LEU A 48 4.69 -0.27 7.37
CA LEU A 48 5.65 -0.95 8.26
C LEU A 48 5.84 -0.25 9.62
N LYS A 49 5.50 1.03 9.74
CA LYS A 49 5.65 1.78 11.02
C LYS A 49 4.47 1.55 11.95
N THR A 50 3.26 1.40 11.40
CA THR A 50 2.02 1.30 12.18
C THR A 50 1.38 -0.09 12.13
N ASN A 51 1.90 -0.99 11.29
CA ASN A 51 1.32 -2.29 10.97
C ASN A 51 -0.14 -2.23 10.48
N LYS A 52 -0.56 -1.07 9.93
CA LYS A 52 -1.88 -0.87 9.32
C LYS A 52 -1.84 -1.20 7.83
N TRP A 53 -2.95 -1.71 7.30
CA TRP A 53 -3.08 -2.07 5.89
C TRP A 53 -4.38 -1.58 5.26
N ILE A 54 -4.41 -1.55 3.93
CA ILE A 54 -5.61 -1.33 3.09
C ILE A 54 -5.70 -2.47 2.09
N CYS A 55 -6.89 -3.06 1.98
CA CYS A 55 -7.22 -4.08 0.99
C CYS A 55 -7.99 -3.45 -0.18
N GLY A 56 -7.45 -3.53 -1.39
CA GLY A 56 -8.14 -3.07 -2.59
C GLY A 56 -8.21 -1.54 -2.69
N GLU A 57 -9.27 -1.07 -3.33
CA GLU A 57 -9.50 0.37 -3.51
C GLU A 57 -10.08 1.01 -2.25
N ASP A 58 -9.69 2.26 -1.98
CA ASP A 58 -10.21 3.04 -0.86
C ASP A 58 -10.22 4.53 -1.21
N THR A 59 -10.89 5.32 -0.38
CA THR A 59 -10.96 6.79 -0.47
C THR A 59 -9.59 7.43 -0.28
N TYR A 60 -9.41 8.62 -0.86
CA TYR A 60 -8.20 9.41 -0.69
C TYR A 60 -7.94 9.75 0.79
N GLU A 61 -8.99 10.05 1.54
CA GLU A 61 -8.92 10.37 2.96
C GLU A 61 -8.38 9.19 3.78
N ASN A 62 -8.82 7.97 3.49
CA ASN A 62 -8.33 6.78 4.17
C ASN A 62 -6.89 6.44 3.76
N LEU A 63 -6.56 6.54 2.47
CA LEU A 63 -5.19 6.37 1.98
C LEU A 63 -4.23 7.36 2.66
N LYS A 64 -4.65 8.63 2.79
CA LYS A 64 -3.90 9.67 3.49
C LYS A 64 -3.72 9.36 4.98
N LYS A 65 -4.79 8.96 5.68
CA LYS A 65 -4.70 8.57 7.10
C LYS A 65 -3.73 7.41 7.30
N TRP A 66 -3.84 6.38 6.47
CA TRP A 66 -2.96 5.21 6.48
C TRP A 66 -1.49 5.61 6.28
N ALA A 67 -1.19 6.46 5.30
CA ALA A 67 0.18 6.85 5.00
C ALA A 67 0.79 7.74 6.10
N LEU A 68 -0.01 8.62 6.71
CA LEU A 68 0.38 9.45 7.84
C LEU A 68 0.38 8.72 9.19
N GLY A 69 0.03 7.43 9.21
CA GLY A 69 0.01 6.60 10.40
C GLY A 69 -1.09 6.94 11.41
N LYS A 70 -2.16 7.60 10.96
CA LYS A 70 -3.31 7.99 11.80
C LYS A 70 -4.35 6.89 11.89
#